data_AF-F3GA05-F1
#
_entry.id   AF-F3GA05-F1
#
_cell.length_a   1.000
_cell.length_b   1.000
_cell.length_c   1.000
_cell.angle_alpha   90.00
_cell.angle_beta   90.00
_cell.angle_gamma   90.00
#
_symmetry.space_group_name_H-M   'P 1'
#
loop_
_entity.id
_entity.type
_entity.pdbx_description
1 polymer ?
#
loop_
_entity_poly.entity_id
_entity_poly.type
_entity_poly.pdbx_seq_one_letter_code
_entity_poly.pdbx_strand_id
1 'polypeptide(L)'
;MRRLLLALPFALLPLVAAHAAEEHDHDHGDEHGSLGAHEHGVGRLDVVLEGKTLEFEFDSPAMNIVGFEHVATSDEDKAKVAK
;
A
#
# COMPACT_ATOMS: atom_id res chain seq x y z
N MET A 1 60.46 3.36 30.29
CA MET A 1 59.83 4.07 29.13
C MET A 1 59.35 3.14 28.02
N ARG A 2 60.06 2.05 27.65
CA ARG A 2 59.60 1.07 26.63
C ARG A 2 58.30 0.31 26.95
N ARG A 3 57.92 0.20 28.23
CA ARG A 3 56.66 -0.48 28.65
C ARG A 3 55.40 0.36 28.39
N LEU A 4 55.50 1.70 28.36
CA LEU A 4 54.36 2.56 28.01
C LEU A 4 54.09 2.55 26.49
N LEU A 5 55.13 2.44 25.66
CA LEU A 5 54.98 2.41 24.19
C LEU A 5 54.32 1.12 23.67
N LEU A 6 54.47 -0.01 24.39
CA LEU A 6 53.85 -1.29 24.02
C LEU A 6 52.37 -1.40 24.40
N ALA A 7 51.87 -0.57 25.32
CA ALA A 7 50.46 -0.56 25.73
C ALA A 7 49.59 0.41 24.91
N LEU A 8 50.23 1.35 24.20
CA LEU A 8 49.57 2.36 23.36
C LEU A 8 48.64 1.78 22.26
N PRO A 9 48.99 0.70 21.52
CA PRO A 9 48.06 0.14 20.53
C PRO A 9 46.82 -0.51 21.17
N PHE A 10 46.94 -1.06 22.38
CA PHE A 10 45.82 -1.61 23.14
C PHE A 10 44.91 -0.53 23.75
N ALA A 11 45.47 0.62 24.11
CA ALA A 11 44.70 1.76 24.59
C ALA A 11 43.92 2.48 23.48
N LEU A 12 44.38 2.41 22.23
CA LEU A 12 43.75 3.05 21.07
C LEU A 12 42.74 2.15 20.33
N LEU A 13 42.77 0.83 20.55
CA LEU A 13 41.81 -0.15 20.01
C LEU A 13 40.32 0.20 20.23
N PRO A 14 39.86 0.63 21.43
CA PRO A 14 38.45 0.97 21.63
C PRO A 14 38.05 2.27 20.92
N LEU A 15 38.99 3.18 20.66
CA LEU A 15 38.72 4.42 19.91
C LEU A 15 38.51 4.12 18.41
N VAL A 16 39.24 3.14 17.85
CA VAL A 16 39.03 2.68 16.47
C VAL A 16 37.70 1.94 16.32
N ALA A 17 37.32 1.11 17.29
CA ALA A 17 36.04 0.42 17.30
C ALA A 17 34.84 1.38 17.45
N ALA A 18 35.00 2.49 18.19
CA ALA A 18 33.96 3.50 18.36
C ALA A 18 33.67 4.31 17.09
N HIS A 19 34.62 4.41 16.15
CA HIS A 19 34.42 5.08 14.85
C HIS A 19 33.95 4.11 13.74
N ALA A 20 33.84 2.81 14.03
CA ALA A 20 33.37 1.79 13.09
C ALA A 20 31.84 1.52 13.21
N ALA A 21 31.15 2.22 14.11
CA ALA A 21 29.72 2.06 14.31
C ALA A 21 28.95 2.87 13.25
N GLU A 22 28.55 2.14 12.21
CA GLU A 22 27.33 2.33 11.42
C GLU A 22 27.13 3.70 10.77
N GLU A 23 27.66 3.85 9.55
CA GLU A 23 26.90 4.52 8.50
C GLU A 23 25.57 3.75 8.33
N HIS A 24 24.51 4.26 8.93
CA HIS A 24 23.14 3.89 8.61
C HIS A 24 22.82 4.45 7.21
N ASP A 25 23.27 3.74 6.17
CA ASP A 25 22.79 3.95 4.82
C ASP A 25 21.36 3.40 4.75
N HIS A 26 20.40 4.26 5.03
CA HIS A 26 19.00 3.96 4.80
C HIS A 26 18.72 4.10 3.29
N ASP A 27 19.13 3.09 2.53
CA ASP A 27 18.67 2.85 1.17
C ASP A 27 17.17 2.51 1.23
N HIS A 28 16.34 3.54 1.33
CA HIS A 28 14.90 3.45 1.10
C HIS A 28 14.66 3.41 -0.41
N GLY A 29 15.16 2.36 -1.04
CA GLY A 29 14.71 1.92 -2.36
C GLY A 29 13.29 1.35 -2.22
N ASP A 30 12.33 2.21 -1.91
CA ASP A 30 10.91 1.89 -2.02
C ASP A 30 10.58 1.77 -3.52
N GLU A 31 10.98 0.65 -4.12
CA GLU A 31 10.48 0.20 -5.41
C GLU A 31 9.00 -0.14 -5.23
N HIS A 32 8.16 0.90 -5.21
CA HIS A 32 6.73 0.76 -5.46
C HIS A 32 6.55 0.29 -6.89
N GLY A 33 6.70 -1.02 -7.11
CA GLY A 33 6.43 -1.67 -8.38
C GLY A 33 5.02 -1.29 -8.81
N SER A 34 4.91 -0.43 -9.83
CA SER A 34 3.63 -0.11 -10.43
C SER A 34 2.95 -1.41 -10.80
N LEU A 35 1.74 -1.62 -10.29
CA LEU A 35 0.91 -2.72 -10.75
C LEU A 35 0.78 -2.59 -12.27
N GLY A 36 0.89 -3.72 -12.97
CA GLY A 36 0.66 -3.76 -14.41
C GLY A 36 -0.73 -3.23 -14.78
N ALA A 37 -1.00 -3.07 -16.08
CA ALA A 37 -2.32 -2.69 -16.55
C ALA A 37 -3.37 -3.66 -16.00
N HIS A 38 -4.44 -3.11 -15.43
CA HIS A 38 -5.53 -3.85 -14.82
C HIS A 38 -6.85 -3.21 -15.22
N GLU A 39 -7.87 -4.04 -15.38
CA GLU A 39 -9.18 -3.61 -15.82
C GLU A 39 -10.12 -3.52 -14.62
N HIS A 40 -10.71 -2.35 -14.42
CA HIS A 40 -11.64 -2.08 -13.34
C HIS A 40 -13.07 -2.09 -13.85
N GLY A 41 -13.96 -2.69 -13.07
CA GLY A 41 -15.37 -2.35 -13.15
C GLY A 41 -16.01 -2.58 -14.52
N VAL A 42 -15.63 -3.62 -15.25
CA VAL A 42 -16.31 -3.94 -16.50
C VAL A 42 -17.65 -4.60 -16.22
N GLY A 43 -18.70 -4.07 -16.84
CA GLY A 43 -20.04 -4.64 -16.87
C GLY A 43 -20.50 -4.83 -18.31
N ARG A 44 -21.53 -5.65 -18.48
CA ARG A 44 -22.15 -6.01 -19.75
C ARG A 44 -23.64 -5.71 -19.67
N LEU A 45 -24.15 -5.00 -20.67
CA LEU A 45 -25.57 -4.70 -20.82
C LEU A 45 -26.07 -5.39 -22.08
N ASP A 46 -26.96 -6.36 -21.92
CA ASP A 46 -27.72 -6.91 -23.02
C ASP A 46 -29.04 -6.14 -23.18
N VAL A 47 -29.45 -5.96 -24.42
CA VAL A 47 -30.67 -5.24 -24.76
C VAL A 47 -31.43 -6.02 -25.82
N VAL A 48 -32.70 -6.30 -25.58
CA VAL A 48 -33.59 -7.01 -26.51
C VAL A 48 -34.85 -6.18 -26.74
N LEU A 49 -35.22 -5.99 -28.01
CA LEU A 49 -36.47 -5.35 -28.41
C LEU A 49 -37.37 -6.38 -29.12
N GLU A 50 -38.49 -6.72 -28.51
CA GLU A 50 -39.52 -7.58 -29.09
C GLU A 50 -40.82 -6.80 -29.29
N GLY A 51 -41.14 -6.46 -30.55
CA GLY A 51 -42.31 -5.67 -30.90
C GLY A 51 -42.26 -4.27 -30.28
N LYS A 52 -42.96 -4.07 -29.15
CA LYS A 52 -42.96 -2.82 -28.37
C LYS A 52 -42.35 -2.99 -26.96
N THR A 53 -41.83 -4.16 -26.65
CA THR A 53 -41.24 -4.49 -25.36
C THR A 53 -39.73 -4.40 -25.45
N LEU A 54 -39.12 -3.59 -24.58
CA LEU A 54 -37.68 -3.44 -24.46
C LEU A 54 -37.23 -4.06 -23.14
N GLU A 55 -36.34 -5.04 -23.20
CA GLU A 55 -35.80 -5.76 -22.05
C GLU A 55 -34.29 -5.51 -21.93
N PHE A 56 -33.82 -5.47 -20.69
CA PHE A 56 -32.43 -5.21 -20.34
C PHE A 56 -31.96 -6.27 -19.35
N GLU A 57 -30.80 -6.85 -19.61
CA GLU A 57 -30.05 -7.63 -18.62
C GLU A 57 -28.74 -6.90 -18.37
N PHE A 58 -28.48 -6.53 -17.11
CA PHE A 58 -27.24 -5.87 -16.74
C PHE A 58 -26.44 -6.73 -15.77
N ASP A 59 -25.31 -7.21 -16.25
CA ASP A 59 -24.36 -8.03 -15.52
C ASP A 59 -23.11 -7.19 -15.21
N SER A 60 -22.94 -6.83 -13.95
CA SER A 60 -21.89 -5.89 -13.54
C SER A 60 -21.45 -6.16 -12.10
N PRO A 61 -20.15 -5.96 -11.78
CA PRO A 61 -19.71 -5.81 -10.40
C PRO A 61 -20.60 -4.83 -9.63
N ALA A 62 -21.01 -5.19 -8.42
CA ALA A 62 -21.88 -4.34 -7.59
C ALA A 62 -21.26 -2.95 -7.35
N MET A 63 -19.93 -2.90 -7.21
CA MET A 63 -19.17 -1.65 -7.03
C MET A 63 -19.37 -0.62 -8.14
N ASN A 64 -19.75 -1.03 -9.36
CA ASN A 64 -20.04 -0.09 -10.44
C ASN A 64 -21.36 0.66 -10.24
N ILE A 65 -22.24 0.11 -9.40
CA ILE A 65 -23.59 0.61 -9.16
C ILE A 65 -23.65 1.30 -7.80
N VAL A 66 -23.15 0.63 -6.76
CA VAL A 66 -23.21 1.13 -5.38
C VAL A 66 -21.90 1.78 -4.90
N GLY A 67 -20.82 1.68 -5.68
CA GLY A 67 -19.48 2.11 -5.26
C GLY A 67 -18.78 1.08 -4.38
N PHE A 68 -17.56 1.40 -3.96
CA PHE A 68 -16.86 0.61 -2.94
C PHE A 68 -17.50 0.84 -1.57
N GLU A 69 -17.85 -0.23 -0.88
CA GLU A 69 -18.41 -0.16 0.46
C GLU A 69 -17.33 0.29 1.46
N HIS A 70 -17.64 1.29 2.27
CA HIS A 70 -16.89 1.60 3.47
C HIS A 70 -17.80 1.37 4.68
N VAL A 71 -17.23 0.86 5.76
CA VAL A 71 -17.94 0.71 7.04
C VAL A 71 -18.47 2.08 7.46
N ALA A 72 -19.77 2.18 7.74
CA ALA A 72 -20.39 3.42 8.18
C ALA A 72 -19.83 3.83 9.56
N THR A 73 -18.94 4.83 9.57
CA THR A 73 -18.32 5.32 10.80
C THR A 73 -18.98 6.59 11.34
N SER A 74 -19.44 7.49 10.46
CA SER A 74 -20.09 8.74 10.86
C SER A 74 -21.56 8.53 11.23
N ASP A 75 -22.11 9.45 12.02
CA ASP A 75 -23.54 9.44 12.38
C ASP A 75 -24.42 9.61 11.13
N GLU A 76 -23.95 10.38 10.15
CA GLU A 76 -24.64 10.61 8.88
C GLU A 76 -24.66 9.36 7.99
N ASP A 77 -23.55 8.59 7.95
CA ASP A 77 -23.51 7.32 7.22
C ASP A 77 -24.38 6.26 7.89
N LYS A 78 -24.34 6.17 9.22
CA LYS A 78 -25.18 5.26 10.01
C LYS A 78 -26.67 5.57 9.81
N ALA A 79 -27.04 6.85 9.70
CA ALA A 79 -28.42 7.25 9.42
C ALA A 79 -28.90 6.81 8.03
N LYS A 80 -28.01 6.76 7.02
CA LYS A 80 -28.35 6.32 5.65
C LYS A 80 -28.64 4.82 5.56
N VAL A 81 -28.04 4.00 6.42
CA VAL A 81 -28.21 2.53 6.42
C VAL A 81 -29.26 2.01 7.42
N ALA A 82 -29.77 2.85 8.31
CA ALA A 82 -30.67 2.43 9.40
C ALA A 82 -32.15 2.21 8.98
N LYS A 83 -32.44 1.95 7.70
CA LYS A 83 -33.80 1.75 7.17
C LYS A 83 -34.02 0.36 6.59
#